data_AF-A0A5N7Z7P0-F1
#
_entry.id   AF-A0A5N7Z7P0-F1
#
_cell.length_a   1.000
_cell.length_b   1.000
_cell.length_c   1.000
_cell.angle_alpha   90.00
_cell.angle_beta   90.00
_cell.angle_gamma   90.00
#
_symmetry.space_group_name_H-M   'P 1'
#
loop_
_entity.id
_entity.type
_entity.pdbx_description
1 polymer ?
#
loop_
_entity_poly.entity_id
_entity_poly.type
_entity_poly.pdbx_seq_one_letter_code
_entity_poly.pdbx_strand_id
1 'polypeptide(L)'
;VHSDLNATDPKQLLENLNRATSETRNQLTHATHVLITLGTAKKKKKIEDGKIVANCHKVPQKQFKKELLTVEAIRESLEKIIAGVSQLNSKVNFVFTVSPVRHIKDGFVENQWSKANLITAVHQVISEVPNAVYFPSYEIMMDELRDYRFYAEDMLHPNGIAIDYIWQRFTETWIAETDWPVMKEVDAIQKGLAHRSFNPDSEQHRRFLENLNGKITKLVTEYPHIAFG
;
A
#
# COMPACT_ATOMS: atom_id res chain seq x y z
N VAL A 1 12.88 3.33 13.38
CA VAL A 1 12.10 2.07 13.44
C VAL A 1 10.62 2.43 13.41
N HIS A 2 9.82 1.75 12.59
CA HIS A 2 8.36 1.97 12.56
C HIS A 2 7.77 1.66 13.94
N SER A 3 6.69 2.34 14.35
CA SER A 3 6.09 2.18 15.68
C SER A 3 5.79 0.73 16.05
N ASP A 4 5.45 -0.07 15.04
CA ASP A 4 4.92 -1.42 15.20
C ASP A 4 6.03 -2.45 15.50
N LEU A 5 7.30 -2.08 15.29
CA LEU A 5 8.46 -2.92 15.62
C LEU A 5 9.16 -2.43 16.88
N ASN A 6 8.65 -1.39 17.54
CA ASN A 6 9.29 -0.78 18.69
C ASN A 6 9.07 -1.64 19.94
N ALA A 7 10.14 -1.89 20.70
CA ALA A 7 10.08 -2.53 22.01
C ALA A 7 10.89 -1.70 23.01
N THR A 8 10.45 -1.67 24.26
CA THR A 8 11.15 -0.95 25.35
C THR A 8 12.44 -1.67 25.76
N ASP A 9 12.54 -2.98 25.54
CA ASP A 9 13.75 -3.76 25.73
C ASP A 9 14.58 -3.85 24.43
N PRO A 10 15.87 -3.44 24.45
CA PRO A 10 16.75 -3.52 23.28
C PRO A 10 16.92 -4.92 22.69
N LYS A 11 16.89 -5.99 23.51
CA LYS A 11 17.00 -7.36 22.98
C LYS A 11 15.75 -7.76 22.23
N GLN A 12 14.58 -7.52 22.82
CA GLN A 12 13.29 -7.75 22.17
C GLN A 12 13.13 -6.94 20.87
N LEU A 13 13.62 -5.69 20.84
CA LEU A 13 13.64 -4.88 19.64
C LEU A 13 14.49 -5.55 18.54
N LEU A 14 15.69 -6.01 18.87
CA LEU A 14 16.58 -6.68 17.93
C LEU A 14 15.95 -7.98 17.38
N GLU A 15 15.33 -8.78 18.24
CA GLU A 15 14.63 -10.01 17.85
C GLU A 15 13.47 -9.71 16.88
N ASN A 16 12.66 -8.70 17.17
CA ASN A 16 11.57 -8.27 16.29
C ASN A 16 12.09 -7.79 14.93
N LEU A 17 13.18 -7.02 14.90
CA LEU A 17 13.78 -6.54 13.66
C LEU A 17 14.34 -7.70 12.81
N ASN A 18 15.03 -8.65 13.45
CA ASN A 18 15.57 -9.82 12.75
C ASN A 18 14.45 -10.71 12.19
N ARG A 19 13.40 -10.95 12.98
CA ARG A 19 12.23 -11.70 12.53
C ARG A 19 11.55 -11.04 11.34
N ALA A 20 11.23 -9.74 11.44
CA ALA A 20 10.62 -9.00 10.33
C ALA A 20 11.48 -9.02 9.07
N THR A 21 12.81 -8.92 9.21
CA THR A 21 13.75 -9.02 8.09
C THR A 21 13.73 -10.41 7.45
N SER A 22 13.73 -11.47 8.26
CA SER A 22 13.66 -12.85 7.78
C SER A 22 12.34 -13.15 7.07
N GLU A 23 11.22 -12.71 7.64
CA GLU A 23 9.88 -12.86 7.06
C GLU A 23 9.77 -12.12 5.73
N THR A 24 10.22 -10.85 5.69
CA THR A 24 10.22 -10.06 4.45
C THR A 24 11.06 -10.73 3.37
N ARG A 25 12.26 -11.22 3.72
CA ARG A 25 13.12 -11.94 2.76
C ARG A 25 12.43 -13.19 2.23
N ASN A 26 11.80 -13.97 3.10
CA ASN A 26 11.07 -15.18 2.69
C ASN A 26 9.90 -14.84 1.75
N GLN A 27 9.12 -13.81 2.07
CA GLN A 27 8.01 -13.34 1.24
C GLN A 27 8.51 -12.89 -0.13
N LEU A 28 9.55 -12.06 -0.19
CA LEU A 28 10.11 -11.58 -1.47
C LEU A 28 10.68 -12.72 -2.33
N THR A 29 11.26 -13.74 -1.70
CA THR A 29 11.82 -14.91 -2.40
C THR A 29 10.74 -15.70 -3.13
N HIS A 30 9.52 -15.75 -2.60
CA HIS A 30 8.40 -16.54 -3.14
C HIS A 30 7.31 -15.70 -3.82
N ALA A 31 7.37 -14.37 -3.70
CA ALA A 31 6.38 -13.47 -4.27
C ALA A 31 6.33 -13.57 -5.79
N THR A 32 5.12 -13.67 -6.35
CA THR A 32 4.91 -13.55 -7.80
C THR A 32 4.83 -12.09 -8.24
N HIS A 33 4.36 -11.22 -7.35
CA HIS A 33 4.15 -9.79 -7.60
C HIS A 33 4.62 -8.94 -6.41
N VAL A 34 5.16 -7.76 -6.71
CA VAL A 34 5.48 -6.71 -5.74
C VAL A 34 4.79 -5.43 -6.18
N LEU A 35 3.86 -4.95 -5.37
CA LEU A 35 3.10 -3.73 -5.62
C LEU A 35 3.77 -2.57 -4.88
N ILE A 36 4.10 -1.49 -5.59
CA ILE A 36 4.74 -0.30 -5.03
C ILE A 36 3.89 0.94 -5.30
N THR A 37 3.30 1.48 -4.23
CA THR A 37 2.51 2.71 -4.27
C THR A 37 3.35 3.91 -3.86
N LEU A 38 3.55 4.86 -4.79
CA LEU A 38 4.30 6.09 -4.56
C LEU A 38 3.38 7.23 -4.10
N GLY A 39 3.65 7.80 -2.92
CA GLY A 39 2.85 8.88 -2.34
C GLY A 39 3.25 10.28 -2.81
N THR A 40 4.48 10.67 -2.49
CA THR A 40 5.03 12.00 -2.78
C THR A 40 6.53 11.96 -3.10
N ALA A 41 6.96 12.84 -4.00
CA ALA A 41 8.37 13.10 -4.32
C ALA A 41 9.02 14.06 -3.30
N LYS A 42 8.33 14.46 -2.23
CA LYS A 42 8.89 15.41 -1.26
C LYS A 42 9.71 14.69 -0.20
N LYS A 43 10.94 15.14 -0.03
CA LYS A 43 11.82 14.74 1.07
C LYS A 43 11.95 15.86 2.09
N LYS A 44 12.19 15.47 3.34
CA LYS A 44 12.64 16.39 4.40
C LYS A 44 14.15 16.23 4.53
N LYS A 45 14.86 17.35 4.39
CA LYS A 45 16.31 17.43 4.57
C LYS A 45 16.59 18.18 5.86
N LYS A 46 17.36 17.59 6.80
CA LYS A 46 17.82 18.32 7.99
C LYS A 46 18.65 19.52 7.55
N ILE A 47 18.39 20.68 8.14
CA ILE A 47 19.14 21.90 7.83
C ILE A 47 20.58 21.80 8.35
N GLU A 48 20.76 21.20 9.52
CA GLU A 48 22.05 21.12 10.23
C GLU A 48 23.11 20.31 9.47
N ASP A 49 22.77 19.09 9.03
CA ASP A 49 23.73 18.16 8.42
C ASP A 49 23.39 17.77 6.97
N GLY A 50 22.33 18.36 6.41
CA GLY A 50 21.90 18.12 5.04
C GLY A 50 21.36 16.70 4.79
N LYS A 51 21.16 15.87 5.82
CA LYS A 51 20.71 14.49 5.63
C LYS A 51 19.24 14.41 5.29
N ILE A 52 18.91 13.52 4.36
CA ILE A 52 17.53 13.16 4.04
C ILE A 52 16.98 12.32 5.19
N VAL A 53 15.84 12.72 5.74
CA VAL A 53 15.21 12.01 6.85
C VAL A 53 13.72 11.80 6.61
N ALA A 54 13.21 10.66 7.07
CA ALA A 54 11.80 10.54 7.42
C ALA A 54 11.66 11.12 8.83
N ASN A 55 10.80 12.14 9.03
CA ASN A 55 10.57 12.71 10.36
C ASN A 55 9.70 11.77 11.23
N CYS A 56 10.15 10.53 11.43
CA CYS A 56 9.49 9.50 12.24
C CYS A 56 9.55 9.82 13.74
N HIS A 57 10.51 10.67 14.17
CA HIS A 57 10.71 11.05 15.57
C HIS A 57 9.95 12.33 15.97
N LYS A 58 9.02 12.82 15.13
CA LYS A 58 8.22 14.04 15.38
C LYS A 58 9.04 15.28 15.77
N VAL A 59 10.26 15.39 15.23
CA VAL A 59 11.16 16.54 15.42
C VAL A 59 10.50 17.81 14.85
N PRO A 60 10.71 19.01 15.43
CA PRO A 60 10.08 20.25 14.95
C PRO A 60 10.30 20.51 13.46
N GLN A 61 9.24 20.85 12.72
CA GLN A 61 9.29 21.03 11.27
C GLN A 61 10.30 22.10 10.82
N LYS A 62 10.56 23.11 11.66
CA LYS A 62 11.53 24.20 11.39
C LYS A 62 12.97 23.71 11.19
N GLN A 63 13.30 22.50 11.63
CA GLN A 63 14.64 21.91 11.47
C GLN A 63 14.83 21.23 10.10
N PHE A 64 13.81 21.22 9.26
CA PHE A 64 13.84 20.57 7.96
C PHE A 64 13.53 21.53 6.83
N LYS A 65 14.31 21.44 5.76
CA LYS A 65 13.95 21.99 4.46
C LYS A 65 13.19 20.92 3.68
N LYS A 66 12.03 21.26 3.14
CA LYS A 66 11.32 20.40 2.19
C LYS A 66 11.92 20.62 0.81
N GLU A 67 12.32 19.53 0.17
CA GLU A 67 12.84 19.56 -1.20
C GLU A 67 12.07 18.54 -2.03
N LEU A 68 11.80 18.91 -3.29
CA LEU A 68 11.27 17.97 -4.25
C LEU A 68 12.41 17.11 -4.78
N LEU A 69 12.20 15.79 -4.85
CA LEU A 69 13.10 14.88 -5.52
C LEU A 69 13.02 15.14 -7.03
N THR A 70 14.17 15.13 -7.69
CA THR A 70 14.25 15.12 -9.15
C THR A 70 13.77 13.77 -9.67
N VAL A 71 13.40 13.74 -10.95
CA VAL A 71 12.98 12.51 -11.65
C VAL A 71 14.08 11.45 -11.55
N GLU A 72 15.34 11.85 -11.76
CA GLU A 72 16.52 10.99 -11.75
C GLU A 72 16.72 10.36 -10.37
N ALA A 73 16.58 11.14 -9.29
CA ALA A 73 16.73 10.62 -7.94
C ALA A 73 15.64 9.59 -7.59
N ILE A 74 14.42 9.77 -8.11
CA ILE A 74 13.32 8.80 -7.95
C ILE A 74 13.63 7.55 -8.77
N ARG A 75 14.01 7.70 -10.05
CA ARG A 75 14.39 6.61 -10.95
C ARG A 75 15.48 5.73 -10.34
N GLU A 76 16.59 6.32 -9.90
CA GLU A 76 17.67 5.57 -9.24
C GLU A 76 17.21 4.81 -7.99
N SER A 77 16.26 5.38 -7.24
CA SER A 77 15.71 4.72 -6.04
C SER A 77 14.85 3.52 -6.43
N LEU A 78 14.03 3.64 -7.47
CA LEU A 78 13.20 2.55 -8.00
C LEU A 78 14.07 1.44 -8.60
N GLU A 79 15.11 1.78 -9.37
CA GLU A 79 16.07 0.83 -9.92
C GLU A 79 16.78 0.03 -8.82
N LYS A 80 17.18 0.70 -7.72
CA LYS A 80 17.78 0.03 -6.55
C LYS A 80 16.80 -0.94 -5.88
N ILE A 81 15.53 -0.57 -5.76
CA ILE A 81 14.49 -1.45 -5.21
C ILE A 81 14.32 -2.68 -6.11
N ILE A 82 14.18 -2.46 -7.42
CA ILE A 82 14.02 -3.54 -8.41
C ILE A 82 15.23 -4.47 -8.36
N ALA A 83 16.44 -3.93 -8.39
CA ALA A 83 17.67 -4.72 -8.34
C ALA A 83 17.77 -5.54 -7.05
N GLY A 84 17.47 -4.92 -5.90
CA GLY A 84 17.54 -5.60 -4.60
C GLY A 84 16.55 -6.76 -4.48
N VAL A 85 15.32 -6.58 -4.96
CA VAL A 85 14.32 -7.66 -4.98
C VAL A 85 14.66 -8.71 -6.02
N SER A 86 15.12 -8.31 -7.22
CA SER A 86 15.47 -9.22 -8.32
C SER A 86 16.67 -10.12 -7.99
N GLN A 87 17.56 -9.68 -7.09
CA GLN A 87 18.63 -10.52 -6.54
C GLN A 87 18.11 -11.68 -5.69
N LEU A 88 16.94 -11.52 -5.06
CA LEU A 88 16.29 -12.57 -4.27
C LEU A 88 15.38 -13.44 -5.14
N ASN A 89 14.69 -12.81 -6.10
CA ASN A 89 13.73 -13.47 -6.97
C ASN A 89 13.67 -12.75 -8.33
N SER A 90 14.35 -13.33 -9.33
CA SER A 90 14.43 -12.76 -10.67
C SER A 90 13.15 -12.91 -11.51
N LYS A 91 12.13 -13.61 -11.02
CA LYS A 91 10.87 -13.90 -11.73
C LYS A 91 9.69 -13.04 -11.25
N VAL A 92 9.90 -12.22 -10.22
CA VAL A 92 8.86 -11.36 -9.65
C VAL A 92 8.38 -10.33 -10.67
N ASN A 93 7.09 -10.00 -10.66
CA ASN A 93 6.56 -8.88 -11.44
C ASN A 93 6.37 -7.64 -10.54
N PHE A 94 6.72 -6.46 -11.04
CA PHE A 94 6.52 -5.21 -10.32
C PHE A 94 5.30 -4.48 -10.85
N VAL A 95 4.41 -4.05 -9.95
CA VAL A 95 3.28 -3.18 -10.28
C VAL A 95 3.46 -1.86 -9.54
N PHE A 96 3.80 -0.81 -10.28
CA PHE A 96 3.92 0.53 -9.74
C PHE A 96 2.58 1.26 -9.84
N THR A 97 2.30 2.13 -8.87
CA THR A 97 1.17 3.05 -8.94
C THR A 97 1.50 4.34 -8.20
N VAL A 98 0.94 5.47 -8.64
CA VAL A 98 0.99 6.71 -7.89
C VAL A 98 -0.30 6.85 -7.10
N SER A 99 -0.18 7.11 -5.79
CA SER A 99 -1.34 7.23 -4.91
C SER A 99 -2.28 8.37 -5.37
N PRO A 100 -3.61 8.17 -5.34
CA PRO A 100 -4.58 9.21 -5.65
C PRO A 100 -4.66 10.33 -4.59
N VAL A 101 -4.12 10.08 -3.39
CA VAL A 101 -4.16 11.05 -2.28
C VAL A 101 -3.31 12.28 -2.61
N ARG A 102 -3.92 13.46 -2.45
CA ARG A 102 -3.29 14.76 -2.73
C ARG A 102 -2.61 15.32 -1.48
N HIS A 103 -1.34 15.70 -1.60
CA HIS A 103 -0.55 16.33 -0.54
C HIS A 103 -0.59 17.86 -0.64
N ILE A 104 -1.78 18.45 -0.51
CA ILE A 104 -2.01 19.89 -0.78
C ILE A 104 -1.52 20.84 0.32
N LYS A 105 -1.05 20.33 1.47
CA LYS A 105 -0.56 21.16 2.59
C LYS A 105 0.59 22.09 2.18
N ASP A 106 1.24 21.76 1.08
CA ASP A 106 2.36 22.51 0.52
C ASP A 106 1.97 23.27 -0.77
N GLY A 107 0.70 23.23 -1.18
CA GLY A 107 0.17 23.84 -2.40
C GLY A 107 -0.19 22.85 -3.51
N PHE A 108 -1.13 23.27 -4.36
CA PHE A 108 -1.63 22.46 -5.49
C PHE A 108 -0.57 22.29 -6.58
N VAL A 109 0.18 23.35 -6.89
CA VAL A 109 1.25 23.33 -7.90
C VAL A 109 2.34 22.33 -7.48
N GLU A 110 2.73 22.34 -6.21
CA GLU A 110 3.73 21.47 -5.63
C GLU A 110 3.25 20.02 -5.55
N ASN A 111 1.94 19.80 -5.35
CA ASN A 111 1.36 18.46 -5.46
C ASN A 111 1.43 17.96 -6.91
N GLN A 112 0.99 18.76 -7.88
CA GLN A 112 1.04 18.37 -9.29
C GLN A 112 2.47 18.11 -9.76
N TRP A 113 3.41 18.97 -9.40
CA TRP A 113 4.83 18.78 -9.71
C TRP A 113 5.37 17.50 -9.06
N SER A 114 5.03 17.24 -7.79
CA SER A 114 5.38 15.99 -7.13
C SER A 114 4.83 14.77 -7.86
N LYS A 115 3.56 14.77 -8.27
CA LYS A 115 2.95 13.62 -8.95
C LYS A 115 3.57 13.44 -10.35
N ALA A 116 3.77 14.52 -11.08
CA ALA A 116 4.43 14.51 -12.39
C ALA A 116 5.85 13.90 -12.32
N ASN A 117 6.65 14.26 -11.30
CA ASN A 117 7.98 13.68 -11.13
C ASN A 117 7.92 12.17 -10.85
N LEU A 118 6.98 11.72 -10.01
CA LEU A 118 6.80 10.29 -9.73
C LEU A 118 6.38 9.51 -10.98
N ILE A 119 5.36 10.00 -11.69
CA ILE A 119 4.84 9.38 -12.92
C ILE A 119 5.96 9.28 -13.96
N THR A 120 6.69 10.38 -14.19
CA THR A 120 7.80 10.41 -15.15
C THR A 120 8.88 9.38 -14.79
N ALA A 121 9.30 9.34 -13.53
CA ALA A 121 10.34 8.41 -13.08
C ALA A 121 9.89 6.95 -13.20
N VAL A 122 8.64 6.64 -12.84
CA VAL A 122 8.07 5.29 -13.00
C VAL A 122 8.08 4.89 -14.48
N HIS A 123 7.60 5.75 -15.38
CA HIS A 123 7.54 5.42 -16.80
C HIS A 123 8.93 5.24 -17.42
N GLN A 124 9.94 5.99 -16.97
CA GLN A 124 11.33 5.74 -17.39
C GLN A 124 11.80 4.35 -16.96
N VAL A 125 11.56 3.97 -15.70
CA VAL A 125 11.98 2.66 -15.17
C VAL A 125 11.27 1.49 -15.85
N ILE A 126 9.94 1.53 -15.97
CA ILE A 126 9.20 0.40 -16.55
C ILE A 126 9.49 0.21 -18.05
N SER A 127 9.95 1.26 -18.75
CA SER A 127 10.37 1.13 -20.15
C SER A 127 11.64 0.30 -20.33
N GLU A 128 12.46 0.19 -19.27
CA GLU A 128 13.73 -0.55 -19.24
C GLU A 128 13.59 -1.92 -18.55
N VAL A 129 12.49 -2.17 -17.83
CA VAL A 129 12.28 -3.35 -16.98
C VAL A 129 11.07 -4.15 -17.48
N PRO A 130 11.28 -5.26 -18.22
CA PRO A 130 10.19 -5.98 -18.92
C PRO A 130 9.07 -6.52 -18.02
N ASN A 131 9.40 -6.85 -16.77
CA ASN A 131 8.49 -7.39 -15.76
C ASN A 131 7.94 -6.30 -14.83
N ALA A 132 7.97 -5.03 -15.25
CA ALA A 132 7.41 -3.91 -14.49
C ALA A 132 6.31 -3.20 -15.28
N VAL A 133 5.23 -2.87 -14.59
CA VAL A 133 4.04 -2.24 -15.18
C VAL A 133 3.49 -1.14 -14.27
N TYR A 134 2.63 -0.29 -14.83
CA TYR A 134 1.99 0.80 -14.12
C TYR A 134 0.47 0.59 -14.02
N PHE A 135 -0.07 0.71 -12.82
CA PHE A 135 -1.51 0.77 -12.58
C PHE A 135 -1.94 2.23 -12.30
N PRO A 136 -2.86 2.82 -13.09
CA PRO A 136 -3.10 4.26 -13.10
C PRO A 136 -4.10 4.73 -12.01
N SER A 137 -3.81 4.45 -10.74
CA SER A 137 -4.77 4.78 -9.66
C SER A 137 -4.96 6.30 -9.46
N TYR A 138 -3.91 7.09 -9.69
CA TYR A 138 -3.99 8.55 -9.60
C TYR A 138 -4.84 9.12 -10.74
N GLU A 139 -4.63 8.66 -11.96
CA GLU A 139 -5.34 9.09 -13.16
C GLU A 139 -6.82 8.68 -13.09
N ILE A 140 -7.13 7.47 -12.63
CA ILE A 140 -8.53 7.07 -12.37
C ILE A 140 -9.20 8.08 -11.42
N MET A 141 -8.52 8.48 -10.34
CA MET A 141 -9.08 9.46 -9.41
C MET A 141 -9.24 10.85 -10.05
N MET A 142 -8.29 11.30 -10.87
CA MET A 142 -8.31 12.65 -11.45
C MET A 142 -9.25 12.78 -12.66
N ASP A 143 -9.40 11.71 -13.44
CA ASP A 143 -10.02 11.75 -14.77
C ASP A 143 -11.31 10.94 -14.87
N GLU A 144 -11.41 9.77 -14.22
CA GLU A 144 -12.67 9.00 -14.17
C GLU A 144 -13.55 9.46 -12.99
N LEU A 145 -12.95 9.75 -11.84
CA LEU A 145 -13.63 10.12 -10.58
C LEU A 145 -13.46 11.60 -10.20
N ARG A 146 -13.60 12.49 -11.18
CA ARG A 146 -13.25 13.91 -11.04
C ARG A 146 -14.09 14.71 -10.03
N ASP A 147 -15.32 14.28 -9.77
CA ASP A 147 -16.28 15.01 -8.94
C ASP A 147 -15.95 14.92 -7.43
N TYR A 148 -16.16 16.01 -6.69
CA TYR A 148 -15.96 16.06 -5.24
C TYR A 148 -16.74 15.00 -4.46
N ARG A 149 -17.83 14.46 -5.02
CA ARG A 149 -18.59 13.33 -4.47
C ARG A 149 -17.76 12.06 -4.25
N PHE A 150 -16.57 11.98 -4.83
CA PHE A 150 -15.63 10.86 -4.70
C PHE A 150 -14.55 11.10 -3.64
N TYR A 151 -14.56 12.28 -3.00
CA TYR A 151 -13.66 12.59 -1.89
C TYR A 151 -14.37 12.38 -0.55
N ALA A 152 -13.59 12.09 0.47
CA ALA A 152 -14.02 12.10 1.87
C ALA A 152 -14.28 13.54 2.33
N GLU A 153 -14.79 13.71 3.56
CA GLU A 153 -15.12 15.03 4.13
C GLU A 153 -13.95 16.01 4.15
N ASP A 154 -12.71 15.51 4.18
CA ASP A 154 -11.51 16.34 4.12
C ASP A 154 -11.17 16.86 2.72
N MET A 155 -11.93 16.44 1.69
CA MET A 155 -11.77 16.81 0.28
C MET A 155 -10.42 16.40 -0.32
N LEU A 156 -9.71 15.47 0.33
CA LEU A 156 -8.35 15.05 -0.04
C LEU A 156 -8.23 13.56 -0.29
N HIS A 157 -8.81 12.75 0.60
CA HIS A 157 -8.76 11.31 0.46
C HIS A 157 -9.93 10.84 -0.42
N PRO A 158 -9.73 9.79 -1.23
CA PRO A 158 -10.84 9.09 -1.86
C PRO A 158 -11.80 8.57 -0.79
N ASN A 159 -13.11 8.68 -1.02
CA ASN A 159 -14.10 8.05 -0.15
C ASN A 159 -14.31 6.57 -0.51
N GLY A 160 -15.21 5.89 0.20
CA GLY A 160 -15.50 4.48 -0.03
C GLY A 160 -15.87 4.15 -1.48
N ILE A 161 -16.72 4.97 -2.12
CA ILE A 161 -17.12 4.75 -3.52
C ILE A 161 -15.92 4.79 -4.46
N ALA A 162 -15.02 5.76 -4.25
CA ALA A 162 -13.82 5.90 -5.06
C ALA A 162 -12.82 4.76 -4.83
N ILE A 163 -12.64 4.34 -3.57
CA ILE A 163 -11.79 3.20 -3.22
C ILE A 163 -12.31 1.92 -3.87
N ASP A 164 -13.61 1.65 -3.75
CA ASP A 164 -14.25 0.46 -4.32
C ASP A 164 -14.12 0.45 -5.85
N TYR A 165 -14.31 1.60 -6.50
CA TYR A 165 -14.15 1.72 -7.94
C TYR A 165 -12.71 1.49 -8.39
N ILE A 166 -11.71 2.10 -7.73
CA ILE A 166 -10.30 1.85 -8.05
C ILE A 166 -9.92 0.38 -7.82
N TRP A 167 -10.43 -0.23 -6.75
CA TRP A 167 -10.22 -1.66 -6.46
C TRP A 167 -10.87 -2.56 -7.52
N GLN A 168 -12.06 -2.21 -8.00
CA GLN A 168 -12.70 -2.89 -9.12
C GLN A 168 -11.81 -2.84 -10.38
N ARG A 169 -11.34 -1.65 -10.77
CA ARG A 169 -10.46 -1.49 -11.95
C ARG A 169 -9.16 -2.27 -11.81
N PHE A 170 -8.60 -2.33 -10.60
CA PHE A 170 -7.42 -3.15 -10.30
C PHE A 170 -7.71 -4.64 -10.49
N THR A 171 -8.82 -5.12 -9.91
CA THR A 171 -9.25 -6.52 -9.96
C THR A 171 -9.50 -6.96 -11.40
N GLU A 172 -10.21 -6.15 -12.19
CA GLU A 172 -10.47 -6.40 -13.62
C GLU A 172 -9.20 -6.48 -14.47
N THR A 173 -8.11 -5.82 -14.04
CA THR A 173 -6.84 -5.80 -14.79
C THR A 173 -5.93 -6.98 -14.41
N TRP A 174 -5.89 -7.36 -13.13
CA TRP A 174 -4.84 -8.23 -12.59
C TRP A 174 -5.32 -9.58 -12.06
N ILE A 175 -6.62 -9.77 -11.86
CA ILE A 175 -7.18 -10.97 -11.26
C ILE A 175 -8.12 -11.67 -12.25
N ALA A 176 -7.91 -12.97 -12.43
CA ALA A 176 -8.76 -13.77 -13.31
C ALA A 176 -10.22 -13.76 -12.84
N GLU A 177 -11.15 -13.66 -13.78
CA GLU A 177 -12.60 -13.65 -13.48
C GLU A 177 -13.06 -14.88 -12.69
N THR A 178 -12.36 -16.02 -12.88
CA THR A 178 -12.60 -17.27 -12.16
C THR A 178 -12.38 -17.14 -10.65
N ASP A 179 -11.55 -16.20 -10.20
CA ASP A 179 -11.20 -16.01 -8.79
C ASP A 179 -12.10 -14.95 -8.10
N TRP A 180 -12.88 -14.18 -8.86
CA TRP A 180 -13.75 -13.14 -8.31
C TRP A 180 -14.78 -13.67 -7.29
N PRO A 181 -15.40 -14.86 -7.47
CA PRO A 181 -16.30 -15.42 -6.45
C PRO A 181 -15.60 -15.67 -5.11
N VAL A 182 -14.36 -16.18 -5.14
CA VAL A 182 -13.54 -16.43 -3.95
C VAL A 182 -13.20 -15.10 -3.26
N MET A 183 -12.81 -14.08 -4.02
CA MET A 183 -12.55 -12.74 -3.46
C MET A 183 -13.78 -12.16 -2.75
N LYS A 184 -14.99 -12.34 -3.31
CA LYS A 184 -16.24 -11.91 -2.69
C LYS A 184 -16.54 -12.67 -1.39
N GLU A 185 -16.23 -13.96 -1.33
CA GLU A 185 -16.39 -14.75 -0.11
C GLU A 185 -15.41 -14.29 0.98
N VAL A 186 -14.15 -14.04 0.63
CA VAL A 186 -13.14 -13.45 1.53
C VAL A 186 -13.60 -12.10 2.06
N ASP A 187 -14.05 -11.18 1.19
CA ASP A 187 -14.55 -9.86 1.59
C ASP A 187 -15.76 -9.96 2.56
N ALA A 188 -16.70 -10.86 2.28
CA ALA A 188 -17.85 -11.09 3.15
C ALA A 188 -17.43 -11.62 4.54
N ILE A 189 -16.44 -12.52 4.58
CA ILE A 189 -15.88 -13.01 5.85
C ILE A 189 -15.18 -11.89 6.61
N GLN A 190 -14.33 -11.10 5.95
CA GLN A 190 -13.60 -10.00 6.57
C GLN A 190 -14.55 -8.93 7.15
N LYS A 191 -15.59 -8.56 6.41
CA LYS A 191 -16.66 -7.66 6.91
C LYS A 191 -17.39 -8.26 8.10
N GLY A 192 -17.62 -9.57 8.09
CA GLY A 192 -18.21 -10.30 9.21
C GLY A 192 -17.33 -10.28 10.47
N LEU A 193 -16.02 -10.48 10.32
CA LEU A 193 -15.05 -10.42 11.43
C LEU A 193 -14.90 -9.00 12.01
N ALA A 194 -14.99 -7.98 11.16
CA ALA A 194 -14.94 -6.58 11.59
C ALA A 194 -16.23 -6.11 12.29
N HIS A 195 -17.35 -6.83 12.13
CA HIS A 195 -18.63 -6.44 12.70
C HIS A 195 -18.63 -6.54 14.23
N ARG A 196 -18.91 -5.42 14.90
CA ARG A 196 -19.07 -5.35 16.36
C ARG A 196 -20.54 -5.50 16.73
N SER A 197 -20.90 -6.60 17.39
CA SER A 197 -22.27 -6.83 17.86
C SER A 197 -22.64 -5.88 19.00
N PHE A 198 -23.84 -5.30 18.93
CA PHE A 198 -24.41 -4.50 20.01
C PHE A 198 -24.81 -5.35 21.23
N ASN A 199 -25.19 -6.62 21.00
CA ASN A 199 -25.48 -7.59 22.06
C ASN A 199 -24.75 -8.93 21.77
N PRO A 200 -23.50 -9.07 22.25
CA PRO A 200 -22.68 -10.26 22.01
C PRO A 200 -23.30 -11.56 22.56
N ASP A 201 -24.09 -11.51 23.62
CA ASP A 201 -24.64 -12.72 24.26
C ASP A 201 -25.96 -13.20 23.62
N SER A 202 -26.47 -12.48 22.62
CA SER A 202 -27.71 -12.84 21.94
C SER A 202 -27.57 -14.14 21.13
N GLU A 203 -28.66 -14.91 21.05
CA GLU A 203 -28.74 -16.13 20.23
C GLU A 203 -28.47 -15.83 18.75
N GLN A 204 -28.93 -14.68 18.25
CA GLN A 204 -28.68 -14.23 16.89
C GLN A 204 -27.18 -14.00 16.63
N HIS A 205 -26.45 -13.41 17.59
CA HIS A 205 -25.01 -13.23 17.44
C HIS A 205 -24.26 -14.56 17.45
N ARG A 206 -24.63 -15.49 18.34
CA ARG A 206 -24.03 -16.84 18.38
C ARG A 206 -24.22 -17.58 17.06
N ARG A 207 -25.44 -17.57 16.50
CA ARG A 207 -25.73 -18.15 15.18
C ARG A 207 -24.95 -17.47 14.05
N PHE A 208 -24.80 -16.14 14.11
CA PHE A 208 -23.97 -15.41 13.16
C PHE A 208 -22.50 -15.88 13.20
N LEU A 209 -21.92 -16.02 14.39
CA LEU A 209 -20.55 -16.51 14.57
C LEU A 209 -20.38 -17.96 14.09
N GLU A 210 -21.33 -18.84 14.39
CA GLU A 210 -21.33 -20.23 13.91
C GLU A 210 -21.34 -20.28 12.37
N ASN A 211 -22.21 -19.50 11.73
CA ASN A 211 -22.27 -19.39 10.28
C ASN A 211 -20.98 -18.81 9.68
N LEU A 212 -20.40 -17.78 10.31
CA LEU A 212 -19.15 -17.18 9.86
C LEU A 212 -17.99 -18.17 9.96
N ASN A 213 -17.89 -18.92 11.06
CA ASN A 213 -16.88 -19.95 11.25
C ASN A 213 -17.05 -21.11 10.26
N GLY A 214 -18.29 -21.47 9.92
CA GLY A 214 -18.58 -22.45 8.87
C GLY A 214 -18.05 -22.01 7.50
N LYS A 215 -18.23 -20.74 7.12
CA LYS A 215 -17.67 -20.16 5.88
C LYS A 215 -16.14 -20.17 5.90
N ILE A 216 -15.52 -19.72 6.99
CA ILE A 216 -14.07 -19.74 7.17
C ILE A 216 -13.53 -21.17 7.00
N THR A 217 -14.10 -22.14 7.70
CA THR A 217 -13.65 -23.53 7.66
C THR A 217 -13.74 -24.12 6.25
N LYS A 218 -14.86 -23.87 5.56
CA LYS A 218 -15.06 -24.31 4.18
C LYS A 218 -13.98 -23.72 3.26
N LEU A 219 -13.80 -22.40 3.32
CA LEU A 219 -12.87 -21.72 2.42
C LEU A 219 -11.41 -22.10 2.68
N VAL A 220 -11.00 -22.25 3.94
CA VAL A 220 -9.64 -22.70 4.31
C VAL A 220 -9.41 -24.16 3.90
N THR A 221 -10.45 -25.00 3.90
CA THR A 221 -10.35 -26.38 3.41
C THR A 221 -10.09 -26.41 1.89
N GLU A 222 -10.75 -25.53 1.14
CA GLU A 222 -10.57 -25.41 -0.31
C GLU A 222 -9.27 -24.69 -0.68
N TYR A 223 -8.86 -23.70 0.11
CA TYR A 223 -7.67 -22.88 -0.08
C TYR A 223 -6.81 -22.81 1.20
N PRO A 224 -5.97 -23.83 1.49
CA PRO A 224 -5.21 -23.92 2.74
C PRO A 224 -4.18 -22.80 2.98
N HIS A 225 -3.88 -22.01 1.96
CA HIS A 225 -2.98 -20.87 2.05
C HIS A 225 -3.70 -19.57 2.47
N ILE A 226 -5.04 -19.54 2.44
CA ILE A 226 -5.82 -18.42 2.96
C ILE A 226 -5.89 -18.56 4.48
N ALA A 227 -5.54 -17.49 5.19
CA ALA A 227 -5.66 -17.41 6.63
C ALA A 227 -6.46 -16.15 7.01
N PHE A 228 -7.34 -16.31 7.99
CA PHE A 228 -8.07 -15.21 8.62
C PHE A 228 -7.44 -14.99 10.01
N GLY A 229 -7.04 -13.75 10.30
CA GLY A 229 -6.41 -13.34 11.56
C GLY A 229 -7.41 -12.89 12.61
#